data_AF-A0A1E7EYJ2-F1
#
_entry.id   AF-A0A1E7EYJ2-F1
#
_cell.length_a   1.000
_cell.length_b   1.000
_cell.length_c   1.000
_cell.angle_alpha   90.00
_cell.angle_beta   90.00
_cell.angle_gamma   90.00
#
_symmetry.space_group_name_H-M   'P 1'
#
loop_
_entity.id
_entity.type
_entity.pdbx_description
1 polymer ?
#
loop_
_entity_poly.entity_id
_entity_poly.type
_entity_poly.pdbx_seq_one_letter_code
_entity_poly.pdbx_strand_id
1 'polypeptide(L)'
;MYDSDSSSVLTHNNYQLQHDDNYYSDDDDDVNGDDQSLTEEEIAAADVAAEQRRLQSITVKERNDSEHVQVLVRLRRNGYLVKADVKDYCLLFSTYQYDDDAYFPMSRFRFLVEWDPTILIDPDRRFGYLPLHEVAQYSCIDTFQIVFKYGICYYPNRKGFSLLLKIIDQETIFQIVCGRYGRDKVMKVVEESLLDFQHGSDGNSNSNSNKTGPYNVVDALVTAAIDENIHLDCVYLLMRRQPDVLVKLQLHSSSTTKLTKTRYNLRKRKRK
;
A
#
# COMPACT_ATOMS: atom_id res chain seq x y z
N MET A 1 -27.55 25.32 -27.76
CA MET A 1 -27.83 26.26 -26.65
C MET A 1 -28.73 25.52 -25.67
N TYR A 2 -28.11 24.68 -24.84
CA TYR A 2 -28.73 24.05 -23.68
C TYR A 2 -27.64 24.06 -22.63
N ASP A 3 -27.69 25.08 -21.77
CA ASP A 3 -26.92 25.12 -20.54
C ASP A 3 -27.55 24.12 -19.58
N SER A 4 -26.74 23.22 -19.06
CA SER A 4 -27.12 22.33 -17.98
C SER A 4 -26.04 22.44 -16.91
N ASP A 5 -26.19 23.50 -16.12
CA ASP A 5 -25.55 23.66 -14.81
C ASP A 5 -26.03 22.52 -13.91
N SER A 6 -25.19 21.50 -13.77
CA SER A 6 -25.38 20.45 -12.77
C SER A 6 -24.40 20.69 -11.63
N SER A 7 -24.76 21.66 -10.78
CA SER A 7 -24.09 21.90 -9.49
C SER A 7 -24.49 20.78 -8.52
N SER A 8 -23.64 19.76 -8.39
CA SER A 8 -23.81 18.71 -7.38
C SER A 8 -23.27 19.21 -6.04
N VAL A 9 -24.19 19.60 -5.15
CA VAL A 9 -23.92 19.89 -3.75
C VAL A 9 -23.52 18.58 -3.06
N LEU A 10 -22.23 18.40 -2.79
CA LEU A 10 -21.71 17.33 -1.94
C LEU A 10 -22.08 17.63 -0.49
N THR A 11 -23.12 16.95 0.00
CA THR A 11 -23.49 16.93 1.41
C THR A 11 -22.38 16.26 2.22
N HIS A 12 -21.70 17.04 3.06
CA HIS A 12 -20.79 16.54 4.08
C HIS A 12 -21.58 15.69 5.08
N ASN A 13 -21.38 14.37 5.06
CA ASN A 13 -21.84 13.50 6.13
C ASN A 13 -20.90 13.65 7.33
N ASN A 14 -21.29 14.52 8.26
CA ASN A 14 -20.69 14.62 9.58
C ASN A 14 -21.11 13.37 10.39
N TYR A 15 -20.23 12.37 10.47
CA TYR A 15 -20.35 11.31 11.46
C TYR A 15 -19.98 11.88 12.83
N GLN A 16 -20.95 12.49 13.49
CA GLN A 16 -20.86 12.93 14.86
C GLN A 16 -21.00 11.67 15.73
N LEU A 17 -19.87 11.13 16.22
CA LEU A 17 -19.87 10.10 17.25
C LEU A 17 -20.63 10.63 18.46
N GLN A 18 -21.84 10.12 18.69
CA GLN A 18 -22.57 10.33 19.93
C GLN A 18 -21.84 9.51 21.00
N HIS A 19 -21.14 10.22 21.89
CA HIS A 19 -20.72 9.67 23.17
C HIS A 19 -21.98 9.48 24.01
N ASP A 20 -22.44 8.24 24.12
CA ASP A 20 -23.47 7.85 25.08
C ASP A 20 -22.87 7.94 26.49
N ASP A 21 -23.11 9.06 27.15
CA ASP A 21 -22.89 9.26 28.59
C ASP A 21 -23.90 8.39 29.35
N ASN A 22 -23.62 7.09 29.45
CA ASN A 22 -24.39 6.19 30.29
C ASN A 22 -24.02 6.43 31.76
N TYR A 23 -25.01 7.01 32.43
CA TYR A 23 -25.18 7.21 33.87
C TYR A 23 -24.76 5.95 34.66
N TYR A 24 -23.62 6.03 35.37
CA TYR A 24 -23.30 5.05 36.41
C TYR A 24 -24.17 5.36 37.62
N SER A 25 -25.11 4.45 37.91
CA SER A 25 -25.78 4.38 39.20
C SER A 25 -24.79 3.85 40.24
N ASP A 26 -24.50 4.68 41.24
CA ASP A 26 -23.79 4.32 42.47
C ASP A 26 -24.68 3.39 43.32
N ASP A 27 -24.71 2.11 42.99
CA ASP A 27 -25.21 1.07 43.89
C ASP A 27 -24.00 0.46 44.62
N ASP A 28 -23.75 0.98 45.83
CA ASP A 28 -22.79 0.47 46.81
C ASP A 28 -23.26 -0.90 47.35
N ASP A 29 -23.04 -1.96 46.57
CA ASP A 29 -23.18 -3.32 47.05
C ASP A 29 -21.88 -3.78 47.73
N ASP A 30 -21.97 -3.96 49.05
CA ASP A 30 -20.97 -4.49 49.97
C ASP A 30 -20.60 -5.94 49.61
N VAL A 31 -19.69 -6.11 48.65
CA VAL A 31 -19.17 -7.43 48.25
C VAL A 31 -18.01 -7.82 49.17
N ASN A 32 -18.32 -8.67 50.15
CA ASN A 32 -17.33 -9.52 50.83
C ASN A 32 -16.76 -10.50 49.80
N GLY A 33 -15.78 -10.04 49.01
CA GLY A 33 -15.09 -10.83 48.00
C GLY A 33 -13.95 -11.60 48.62
N ASP A 34 -14.08 -12.92 48.69
CA ASP A 34 -12.95 -13.83 48.87
C ASP A 34 -11.97 -13.59 47.72
N ASP A 35 -10.90 -12.86 48.02
CA ASP A 35 -9.81 -12.53 47.10
C ASP A 35 -9.00 -13.81 46.79
N GLN A 36 -9.57 -14.65 45.93
CA GLN A 36 -8.88 -15.79 45.34
C GLN A 36 -7.93 -15.27 44.27
N SER A 37 -6.82 -14.71 44.73
CA SER A 37 -5.64 -14.42 43.92
C SER A 37 -5.27 -15.66 43.12
N LEU A 38 -5.45 -15.59 41.80
CA LEU A 38 -4.98 -16.63 40.87
C LEU A 38 -3.48 -16.79 41.06
N THR A 39 -3.03 -18.03 41.14
CA THR A 39 -1.60 -18.31 41.24
C THR A 39 -0.90 -17.88 39.94
N GLU A 40 0.38 -17.50 40.04
CA GLU A 40 1.21 -17.18 38.86
C GLU A 40 1.21 -18.32 37.82
N GLU A 41 1.07 -19.56 38.29
CA GLU A 41 0.95 -20.77 37.46
C GLU A 41 -0.36 -20.80 36.65
N GLU A 42 -1.48 -20.42 37.25
CA GLU A 42 -2.79 -20.35 36.56
C GLU A 42 -2.82 -19.24 35.50
N ILE A 43 -2.20 -18.09 35.77
CA ILE A 43 -2.07 -16.99 34.80
C ILE A 43 -1.23 -17.45 33.61
N ALA A 44 -0.06 -18.05 33.87
CA ALA A 44 0.80 -18.57 32.81
C ALA A 44 0.11 -19.67 31.98
N ALA A 45 -0.63 -20.57 32.63
CA ALA A 45 -1.39 -21.61 31.94
C ALA A 45 -2.51 -21.03 31.07
N ALA A 46 -3.19 -19.97 31.53
CA ALA A 46 -4.21 -19.27 30.75
C ALA A 46 -3.62 -18.59 29.50
N ASP A 47 -2.47 -17.94 29.63
CA ASP A 47 -1.77 -17.29 28.50
C ASP A 47 -1.33 -18.32 27.45
N VAL A 48 -0.75 -19.45 27.88
CA VAL A 48 -0.38 -20.55 26.97
C VAL A 48 -1.61 -21.12 26.28
N ALA A 49 -2.71 -21.34 27.00
CA ALA A 49 -3.94 -21.86 26.42
C ALA A 49 -4.57 -20.86 25.42
N ALA A 50 -4.51 -19.56 25.71
CA ALA A 50 -4.99 -18.51 24.81
C ALA A 50 -4.17 -18.47 23.51
N GLU A 51 -2.83 -18.52 23.60
CA GLU A 51 -1.97 -18.56 22.43
C GLU A 51 -2.16 -19.84 21.61
N GLN A 52 -2.34 -21.00 22.25
CA GLN A 52 -2.62 -22.24 21.55
C GLN A 52 -3.96 -22.18 20.78
N ARG A 53 -5.01 -21.59 21.36
CA ARG A 53 -6.29 -21.38 20.66
C ARG A 53 -6.14 -20.43 19.48
N ARG A 54 -5.35 -19.35 19.64
CA ARG A 54 -5.05 -18.39 18.57
C ARG A 54 -4.34 -19.08 17.40
N LEU A 55 -3.32 -19.87 17.67
CA LEU A 55 -2.58 -20.62 16.63
C LEU A 55 -3.49 -21.62 15.92
N GLN A 56 -4.33 -22.36 16.65
CA GLN A 56 -5.31 -23.26 16.03
C GLN A 56 -6.29 -22.51 15.12
N SER A 57 -6.80 -21.35 15.54
CA SER A 57 -7.65 -20.49 14.70
C SER A 57 -6.93 -20.09 13.40
N ILE A 58 -5.67 -19.64 13.49
CA ILE A 58 -4.86 -19.27 12.32
C ILE A 58 -4.69 -20.47 11.37
N THR A 59 -4.35 -21.66 11.89
CA THR A 59 -4.14 -22.85 11.04
C THR A 59 -5.41 -23.28 10.29
N VAL A 60 -6.59 -23.18 10.92
CA VAL A 60 -7.87 -23.46 10.26
C VAL A 60 -8.13 -22.45 9.14
N LYS A 61 -7.85 -21.16 9.39
CA LYS A 61 -8.00 -20.11 8.38
C LYS A 61 -7.03 -20.27 7.21
N GLU A 62 -5.78 -20.65 7.46
CA GLU A 62 -4.80 -20.98 6.41
C GLU A 62 -5.24 -22.15 5.53
N ARG A 63 -5.77 -23.21 6.15
CA ARG A 63 -6.33 -24.34 5.41
C ARG A 63 -7.49 -23.89 4.53
N ASN A 64 -8.42 -23.12 5.10
CA ASN A 64 -9.57 -22.59 4.36
C ASN A 64 -9.10 -21.73 3.19
N ASP A 65 -8.12 -20.85 3.38
CA ASP A 65 -7.57 -20.00 2.33
C ASP A 65 -7.02 -20.82 1.15
N SER A 66 -6.29 -21.91 1.44
CA SER A 66 -5.81 -22.85 0.42
C SER A 66 -6.94 -23.55 -0.34
N GLU A 67 -7.99 -24.00 0.36
CA GLU A 67 -9.17 -24.62 -0.25
C GLU A 67 -9.91 -23.64 -1.18
N HIS A 68 -10.04 -22.37 -0.79
CA HIS A 68 -10.63 -21.33 -1.65
C HIS A 68 -9.79 -21.05 -2.89
N VAL A 69 -8.46 -21.02 -2.79
CA VAL A 69 -7.57 -20.89 -3.96
C VAL A 69 -7.78 -22.05 -4.94
N GLN A 70 -7.96 -23.28 -4.45
CA GLN A 70 -8.25 -24.42 -5.34
C GLN A 70 -9.56 -24.25 -6.09
N VAL A 71 -10.59 -23.69 -5.45
CA VAL A 71 -11.87 -23.36 -6.11
C VAL A 71 -11.65 -22.29 -7.18
N LEU A 72 -10.96 -21.19 -6.86
CA LEU A 72 -10.66 -20.12 -7.84
C LEU A 72 -9.87 -20.65 -9.04
N VAL A 73 -8.89 -21.54 -8.81
CA VAL A 73 -8.12 -22.20 -9.87
C VAL A 73 -9.02 -23.06 -10.77
N ARG A 74 -9.96 -23.84 -10.19
CA ARG A 74 -10.90 -24.66 -10.97
C ARG A 74 -11.86 -23.81 -11.79
N LEU A 75 -12.43 -22.75 -11.19
CA LEU A 75 -13.30 -21.81 -11.89
C LEU A 75 -12.59 -21.16 -13.08
N ARG A 76 -11.35 -20.69 -12.88
CA ARG A 76 -10.51 -20.12 -13.93
C ARG A 76 -10.22 -21.13 -15.06
N ARG A 77 -9.84 -22.38 -14.71
CA ARG A 77 -9.54 -23.44 -15.70
C ARG A 77 -10.75 -23.80 -16.56
N ASN A 78 -11.95 -23.75 -15.98
CA ASN A 78 -13.20 -24.07 -16.67
C ASN A 78 -13.80 -22.87 -17.42
N GLY A 79 -13.15 -21.70 -17.40
CA GLY A 79 -13.66 -20.50 -18.05
C GLY A 79 -14.82 -19.80 -17.33
N TYR A 80 -15.15 -20.22 -16.09
CA TYR A 80 -16.20 -19.59 -15.28
C TYR A 80 -15.72 -18.36 -14.50
N LEU A 81 -14.40 -18.14 -14.45
CA LEU A 81 -13.81 -16.95 -13.84
C LEU A 81 -12.82 -16.35 -14.83
N VAL A 82 -13.13 -15.15 -15.30
CA VAL A 82 -12.29 -14.35 -16.21
C VAL A 82 -11.66 -13.17 -15.46
N LYS A 83 -10.68 -12.50 -16.08
CA LYS A 83 -10.01 -11.35 -15.45
C LYS A 83 -10.98 -10.21 -15.10
N ALA A 84 -11.98 -9.97 -15.95
CA ALA A 84 -12.99 -8.94 -15.70
C ALA A 84 -13.73 -9.18 -14.37
N ASP A 85 -14.07 -10.45 -14.07
CA ASP A 85 -14.77 -10.82 -12.84
C ASP A 85 -13.99 -10.43 -11.57
N VAL A 86 -12.65 -10.51 -11.61
CA VAL A 86 -11.81 -10.11 -10.46
C VAL A 86 -12.07 -8.66 -10.08
N LYS A 87 -12.23 -7.78 -11.07
CA LYS A 87 -12.52 -6.35 -10.89
C LYS A 87 -13.99 -6.09 -10.64
N ASP A 88 -14.86 -6.66 -11.47
CA ASP A 88 -16.30 -6.42 -11.45
C ASP A 88 -16.93 -6.86 -10.11
N TYR A 89 -16.42 -7.95 -9.52
CA TYR A 89 -16.85 -8.44 -8.21
C TYR A 89 -15.90 -8.04 -7.06
N CYS A 90 -14.92 -7.17 -7.33
CA CYS A 90 -13.85 -6.74 -6.42
C CYS A 90 -13.35 -7.89 -5.52
N LEU A 91 -12.99 -9.01 -6.14
CA LEU A 91 -12.69 -10.25 -5.41
C LEU A 91 -11.53 -10.08 -4.42
N LEU A 92 -10.58 -9.20 -4.73
CA LEU A 92 -9.49 -8.87 -3.82
C LEU A 92 -10.01 -8.23 -2.52
N PHE A 93 -11.02 -7.36 -2.61
CA PHE A 93 -11.61 -6.68 -1.44
C PHE A 93 -12.32 -7.66 -0.52
N SER A 94 -12.98 -8.68 -1.10
CA SER A 94 -13.61 -9.76 -0.32
C SER A 94 -12.62 -10.60 0.49
N THR A 95 -11.31 -10.46 0.23
CA THR A 95 -10.27 -11.13 1.02
C THR A 95 -9.92 -10.37 2.30
N TYR A 96 -10.16 -9.07 2.38
CA TYR A 96 -9.96 -8.29 3.60
C TYR A 96 -11.23 -8.37 4.45
N GLN A 97 -11.46 -9.51 5.10
CA GLN A 97 -12.54 -9.61 6.10
C GLN A 97 -12.18 -8.75 7.32
N TYR A 98 -13.16 -7.98 7.81
CA TYR A 98 -13.05 -7.10 8.97
C TYR A 98 -13.13 -7.83 10.32
N ASP A 99 -12.86 -9.13 10.36
CA ASP A 99 -12.88 -9.86 11.63
C ASP A 99 -11.67 -9.45 12.48
N ASP A 100 -11.87 -9.33 13.79
CA ASP A 100 -10.84 -8.99 14.80
C ASP A 100 -9.61 -9.92 14.79
N ASP A 101 -9.72 -11.04 14.10
CA ASP A 101 -8.64 -11.97 13.89
C ASP A 101 -7.68 -11.43 12.82
N ALA A 102 -6.45 -11.14 13.24
CA ALA A 102 -5.33 -10.65 12.42
C ALA A 102 -4.88 -11.55 11.24
N TYR A 103 -5.74 -12.44 10.75
CA TYR A 103 -5.46 -13.35 9.66
C TYR A 103 -5.65 -12.68 8.29
N PHE A 104 -4.54 -12.55 7.55
CA PHE A 104 -4.56 -12.11 6.17
C PHE A 104 -4.55 -13.32 5.21
N PRO A 105 -5.57 -13.49 4.34
CA PRO A 105 -5.65 -14.60 3.37
C PRO A 105 -4.65 -14.45 2.22
N MET A 106 -3.39 -14.67 2.55
CA MET A 106 -2.23 -14.44 1.69
C MET A 106 -2.26 -15.27 0.40
N SER A 107 -2.77 -16.50 0.46
CA SER A 107 -2.80 -17.38 -0.73
C SER A 107 -3.82 -16.88 -1.76
N ARG A 108 -5.01 -16.46 -1.32
CA ARG A 108 -6.01 -15.82 -2.19
C ARG A 108 -5.51 -14.49 -2.74
N PHE A 109 -4.97 -13.63 -1.88
CA PHE A 109 -4.40 -12.35 -2.29
C PHE A 109 -3.35 -12.56 -3.38
N ARG A 110 -2.36 -13.42 -3.15
CA ARG A 110 -1.29 -13.73 -4.11
C ARG A 110 -1.85 -14.26 -5.43
N PHE A 111 -2.77 -15.23 -5.37
CA PHE A 111 -3.37 -15.81 -6.58
C PHE A 111 -4.07 -14.75 -7.45
N LEU A 112 -4.85 -13.86 -6.84
CA LEU A 112 -5.59 -12.82 -7.56
C LEU A 112 -4.63 -11.78 -8.17
N VAL A 113 -3.62 -11.34 -7.41
CA VAL A 113 -2.64 -10.35 -7.87
C VAL A 113 -1.73 -10.92 -8.97
N GLU A 114 -1.26 -12.15 -8.83
CA GLU A 114 -0.49 -12.84 -9.88
C GLU A 114 -1.30 -13.00 -11.18
N TRP A 115 -2.62 -13.14 -11.06
CA TRP A 115 -3.49 -13.28 -12.23
C TRP A 115 -3.75 -11.96 -12.94
N ASP A 116 -4.12 -10.92 -12.20
CA ASP A 116 -4.28 -9.57 -12.73
C ASP A 116 -3.70 -8.53 -11.77
N PRO A 117 -2.45 -8.11 -11.94
CA PRO A 117 -1.83 -7.16 -11.03
C PRO A 117 -2.48 -5.78 -11.09
N THR A 118 -3.26 -5.47 -12.14
CA THR A 118 -3.84 -4.12 -12.30
C THR A 118 -4.78 -3.75 -11.16
N ILE A 119 -5.30 -4.75 -10.45
CA ILE A 119 -6.10 -4.58 -9.23
C ILE A 119 -5.35 -3.85 -8.10
N LEU A 120 -4.02 -3.79 -8.13
CA LEU A 120 -3.22 -3.07 -7.13
C LEU A 120 -3.21 -1.55 -7.36
N ILE A 121 -3.44 -1.10 -8.60
CA ILE A 121 -3.29 0.31 -9.00
C ILE A 121 -4.58 0.93 -9.54
N ASP A 122 -5.53 0.09 -9.93
CA ASP A 122 -6.85 0.43 -10.43
C ASP A 122 -7.83 0.50 -9.24
N PRO A 123 -8.38 1.67 -8.92
CA PRO A 123 -9.37 1.81 -7.87
C PRO A 123 -10.56 0.88 -8.11
N ASP A 124 -11.07 0.29 -7.04
CA ASP A 124 -12.26 -0.53 -7.12
C ASP A 124 -13.46 0.33 -7.56
N ARG A 125 -14.40 -0.27 -8.30
CA ARG A 125 -15.54 0.46 -8.83
C ARG A 125 -16.59 0.84 -7.78
N ARG A 126 -16.62 0.15 -6.65
CA ARG A 126 -17.62 0.35 -5.60
C ARG A 126 -17.23 1.47 -4.65
N PHE A 127 -15.98 1.51 -4.21
CA PHE A 127 -15.50 2.47 -3.20
C PHE A 127 -14.45 3.44 -3.74
N GLY A 128 -13.88 3.19 -4.92
CA GLY A 128 -12.77 3.99 -5.44
C GLY A 128 -11.49 3.78 -4.65
N TYR A 129 -11.38 2.68 -3.91
CA TYR A 129 -10.24 2.37 -3.07
C TYR A 129 -9.25 1.44 -3.78
N LEU A 130 -7.98 1.58 -3.42
CA LEU A 130 -6.97 0.59 -3.76
C LEU A 130 -6.87 -0.44 -2.63
N PRO A 131 -6.33 -1.63 -2.91
CA PRO A 131 -6.03 -2.61 -1.86
C PRO A 131 -5.13 -2.04 -0.77
N LEU A 132 -4.23 -1.12 -1.12
CA LEU A 132 -3.35 -0.46 -0.17
C LEU A 132 -4.10 0.52 0.76
N HIS A 133 -5.25 1.05 0.33
CA HIS A 133 -6.12 1.92 1.13
C HIS A 133 -6.77 1.12 2.26
N GLU A 134 -7.39 -0.01 1.91
CA GLU A 134 -8.05 -0.90 2.88
C GLU A 134 -7.10 -1.38 3.97
N VAL A 135 -5.91 -1.87 3.59
CA VAL A 135 -4.97 -2.39 4.59
C VAL A 135 -4.37 -1.29 5.46
N ALA A 136 -4.24 -0.07 4.95
CA ALA A 136 -3.80 1.07 5.74
C ALA A 136 -4.82 1.43 6.82
N GLN A 137 -6.10 1.41 6.46
CA GLN A 137 -7.18 1.82 7.35
C GLN A 137 -7.61 0.73 8.33
N TYR A 138 -7.57 -0.55 7.93
CA TYR A 138 -8.24 -1.61 8.69
C TYR A 138 -7.32 -2.76 9.13
N SER A 139 -6.14 -2.93 8.56
CA SER A 139 -5.31 -4.11 8.83
C SER A 139 -4.22 -3.90 9.90
N CYS A 140 -3.22 -4.78 9.94
CA CYS A 140 -1.98 -4.62 10.69
C CYS A 140 -0.84 -4.15 9.76
N ILE A 141 0.23 -3.63 10.35
CA ILE A 141 1.37 -3.10 9.60
C ILE A 141 2.06 -4.15 8.71
N ASP A 142 2.04 -5.42 9.11
CA ASP A 142 2.65 -6.52 8.34
C ASP A 142 1.85 -6.79 7.05
N THR A 143 0.52 -6.78 7.13
CA THR A 143 -0.35 -6.89 5.96
C THR A 143 -0.18 -5.70 5.03
N PHE A 144 -0.07 -4.49 5.58
CA PHE A 144 0.27 -3.30 4.80
C PHE A 144 1.62 -3.48 4.09
N GLN A 145 2.66 -3.97 4.78
CA GLN A 145 3.97 -4.24 4.19
C GLN A 145 3.87 -5.23 3.03
N ILE A 146 3.10 -6.31 3.18
CA ILE A 146 2.89 -7.30 2.13
C ILE A 146 2.25 -6.65 0.90
N VAL A 147 1.12 -5.96 1.05
CA VAL A 147 0.43 -5.33 -0.09
C VAL A 147 1.32 -4.27 -0.74
N PHE A 148 2.04 -3.47 0.05
CA PHE A 148 2.99 -2.49 -0.46
C PHE A 148 4.12 -3.15 -1.27
N LYS A 149 4.70 -4.26 -0.76
CA LYS A 149 5.72 -5.06 -1.47
C LYS A 149 5.20 -5.55 -2.82
N TYR A 150 3.97 -6.05 -2.88
CA TYR A 150 3.37 -6.46 -4.17
C TYR A 150 3.18 -5.26 -5.12
N GLY A 151 2.79 -4.10 -4.59
CA GLY A 151 2.70 -2.85 -5.34
C GLY A 151 4.02 -2.50 -6.04
N ILE A 152 5.13 -2.48 -5.31
CA ILE A 152 6.46 -2.17 -5.89
C ILE A 152 7.01 -3.29 -6.78
N CYS A 153 6.66 -4.56 -6.51
CA CYS A 153 7.09 -5.70 -7.33
C CYS A 153 6.44 -5.72 -8.72
N TYR A 154 5.12 -5.53 -8.81
CA TYR A 154 4.38 -5.57 -10.08
C TYR A 154 4.39 -4.25 -10.84
N TYR A 155 4.49 -3.15 -10.11
CA TYR A 155 4.59 -1.80 -10.68
C TYR A 155 5.91 -1.18 -10.28
N PRO A 156 7.04 -1.74 -10.75
CA PRO A 156 8.33 -1.18 -10.45
C PRO A 156 8.41 0.26 -10.95
N ASN A 157 9.40 0.98 -10.45
CA ASN A 157 9.55 2.42 -10.64
C ASN A 157 8.49 3.22 -9.86
N ARG A 158 8.14 4.39 -10.39
CA ARG A 158 7.30 5.42 -9.76
C ARG A 158 5.92 4.90 -9.34
N LYS A 159 5.33 3.97 -10.09
CA LYS A 159 3.92 3.56 -9.93
C LYS A 159 3.63 2.80 -8.64
N GLY A 160 4.51 1.88 -8.24
CA GLY A 160 4.35 1.14 -6.98
C GLY A 160 4.60 2.03 -5.77
N PHE A 161 5.64 2.87 -5.83
CA PHE A 161 5.92 3.82 -4.76
C PHE A 161 4.86 4.91 -4.63
N SER A 162 4.31 5.41 -5.75
CA SER A 162 3.26 6.42 -5.77
C SER A 162 1.96 5.93 -5.14
N LEU A 163 1.79 4.61 -4.91
CA LEU A 163 0.63 4.10 -4.20
C LEU A 163 0.52 4.72 -2.80
N LEU A 164 1.63 4.81 -2.05
CA LEU A 164 1.66 5.41 -0.70
C LEU A 164 1.20 6.86 -0.64
N LEU A 165 1.12 7.51 -1.78
CA LEU A 165 1.01 8.96 -1.92
C LEU A 165 -0.28 9.36 -2.62
N LYS A 166 -1.09 8.39 -3.00
CA LYS A 166 -2.45 8.65 -3.44
C LYS A 166 -3.23 9.26 -2.29
N ILE A 167 -3.95 10.32 -2.61
CA ILE A 167 -4.82 11.04 -1.68
C ILE A 167 -6.18 10.35 -1.65
N ILE A 168 -6.70 10.17 -0.44
CA ILE A 168 -8.04 9.68 -0.10
C ILE A 168 -8.56 10.60 0.98
N ASP A 169 -9.76 11.16 0.80
CA ASP A 169 -10.40 11.99 1.83
C ASP A 169 -9.46 13.09 2.39
N GLN A 170 -8.63 13.67 1.51
CA GLN A 170 -7.63 14.72 1.78
C GLN A 170 -6.35 14.25 2.49
N GLU A 171 -6.22 12.97 2.82
CA GLU A 171 -5.01 12.39 3.42
C GLU A 171 -4.32 11.41 2.47
N THR A 172 -3.00 11.31 2.54
CA THR A 172 -2.27 10.24 1.85
C THR A 172 -2.35 8.94 2.61
N ILE A 173 -2.24 7.80 1.93
CA ILE A 173 -2.06 6.49 2.59
C ILE A 173 -0.93 6.57 3.63
N PHE A 174 0.19 7.21 3.28
CA PHE A 174 1.33 7.38 4.17
C PHE A 174 0.94 8.10 5.47
N GLN A 175 0.15 9.18 5.39
CA GLN A 175 -0.35 9.89 6.58
C GLN A 175 -1.28 9.00 7.41
N ILE A 176 -2.21 8.29 6.78
CA ILE A 176 -3.14 7.35 7.44
C ILE A 176 -2.35 6.30 8.23
N VAL A 177 -1.40 5.61 7.61
CA VAL A 177 -0.61 4.57 8.31
C VAL A 177 0.33 5.16 9.37
N CYS A 178 0.87 6.37 9.16
CA CYS A 178 1.70 7.03 10.15
C CYS A 178 0.90 7.43 11.39
N GLY A 179 -0.34 7.90 11.20
CA GLY A 179 -1.26 8.20 12.29
C GLY A 179 -1.56 6.96 13.14
N ARG A 180 -1.67 5.79 12.52
CA ARG A 180 -2.01 4.54 13.21
C ARG A 180 -0.82 3.83 13.87
N TYR A 181 0.32 3.71 13.19
CA TYR A 181 1.44 2.89 13.66
C TYR A 181 2.68 3.69 14.07
N GLY A 182 2.64 5.01 13.94
CA GLY A 182 3.79 5.89 14.16
C GLY A 182 4.71 5.95 12.94
N ARG A 183 5.21 7.17 12.69
CA ARG A 183 6.05 7.49 11.52
C ARG A 183 7.29 6.61 11.39
N ASP A 184 8.01 6.39 12.49
CA ASP A 184 9.30 5.67 12.46
C ASP A 184 9.11 4.20 12.06
N LYS A 185 8.05 3.57 12.57
CA LYS A 185 7.71 2.18 12.25
C LYS A 185 7.31 2.03 10.78
N VAL A 186 6.49 2.95 10.27
CA VAL A 186 6.09 2.98 8.85
C VAL A 186 7.29 3.22 7.95
N MET A 187 8.15 4.20 8.28
CA MET A 187 9.35 4.49 7.48
C MET A 187 10.27 3.27 7.40
N LYS A 188 10.49 2.57 8.52
CA LYS A 188 11.25 1.31 8.53
C LYS A 188 10.66 0.28 7.57
N VAL A 189 9.35 0.03 7.63
CA VAL A 189 8.66 -0.91 6.74
C VAL A 189 8.79 -0.54 5.26
N VAL A 190 8.65 0.75 4.94
CA VAL A 190 8.79 1.26 3.57
C VAL A 190 10.23 1.10 3.08
N GLU A 191 11.22 1.42 3.91
CA GLU A 191 12.64 1.29 3.58
C GLU A 191 13.05 -0.18 3.38
N GLU A 192 12.69 -1.07 4.31
CA GLU A 192 12.94 -2.51 4.20
C GLU A 192 12.33 -3.09 2.93
N SER A 193 11.08 -2.72 2.61
CA SER A 193 10.41 -3.19 1.39
C SER A 193 11.14 -2.77 0.12
N LEU A 194 11.69 -1.57 0.09
CA LEU A 194 12.43 -1.05 -1.05
C LEU A 194 13.84 -1.63 -1.15
N LEU A 195 14.50 -1.91 -0.02
CA LEU A 195 15.77 -2.62 0.01
C LEU A 195 15.61 -4.06 -0.48
N ASP A 196 14.59 -4.77 -0.01
CA ASP A 196 14.26 -6.13 -0.45
C ASP A 196 14.02 -6.18 -1.96
N PHE A 197 13.27 -5.22 -2.49
CA PHE A 197 13.03 -5.10 -3.93
C PHE A 197 14.31 -4.86 -4.73
N GLN A 198 15.23 -4.03 -4.23
CA GLN A 198 16.53 -3.81 -4.85
C GLN A 198 17.41 -5.07 -4.84
N HIS A 199 17.41 -5.83 -3.76
CA HIS A 199 18.22 -7.05 -3.62
C HIS A 199 17.67 -8.19 -4.48
N GLY A 200 16.35 -8.34 -4.56
CA GLY A 200 15.71 -9.36 -5.39
C GLY A 200 15.97 -9.19 -6.89
N SER A 201 16.21 -7.95 -7.34
CA SER A 201 16.50 -7.65 -8.75
C SER A 201 17.93 -8.00 -9.18
N ASP A 202 18.84 -8.25 -8.22
CA ASP A 202 20.28 -8.31 -8.49
C ASP A 202 20.85 -9.71 -8.72
N GLY A 203 20.05 -10.75 -8.46
CA GLY A 203 20.48 -12.16 -8.51
C GLY A 203 20.75 -12.76 -9.89
N ASN A 204 20.65 -12.01 -11.00
CA ASN A 204 20.79 -12.58 -12.35
C ASN A 204 21.50 -11.68 -13.38
N SER A 205 22.42 -10.81 -12.98
CA SER A 205 23.12 -9.96 -13.96
C SER A 205 24.62 -9.83 -13.71
N ASN A 206 25.36 -10.65 -14.45
CA ASN A 206 26.79 -10.58 -14.69
C ASN A 206 27.16 -9.39 -15.62
N SER A 207 26.41 -8.28 -15.57
CA SER A 207 26.52 -7.16 -16.51
C SER A 207 27.25 -6.00 -15.86
N ASN A 208 28.49 -5.80 -16.30
CA ASN A 208 29.45 -4.80 -15.84
C ASN A 208 29.12 -3.36 -16.33
N SER A 209 27.84 -3.00 -16.41
CA SER A 209 27.36 -1.72 -16.95
C SER A 209 26.70 -0.89 -15.86
N ASN A 210 27.36 0.17 -15.40
CA ASN A 210 26.82 1.34 -14.71
C ASN A 210 25.39 1.17 -14.18
N LYS A 211 25.27 0.41 -13.08
CA LYS A 211 23.98 -0.02 -12.54
C LYS A 211 23.32 1.16 -11.84
N THR A 212 22.65 2.02 -12.60
CA THR A 212 21.51 2.77 -12.09
C THR A 212 20.53 1.73 -11.57
N GLY A 213 20.43 1.58 -10.25
CA GLY A 213 19.49 0.65 -9.63
C GLY A 213 18.08 0.85 -10.19
N PRO A 214 17.18 -0.14 -10.02
CA PRO A 214 15.82 -0.13 -10.58
C PRO A 214 14.95 1.04 -10.08
N TYR A 215 15.48 1.88 -9.19
CA TYR A 215 14.86 3.09 -8.69
C TYR A 215 15.75 4.31 -8.99
N ASN A 216 15.49 4.99 -10.12
CA ASN A 216 16.11 6.28 -10.37
C ASN A 216 15.43 7.34 -9.48
N VAL A 217 16.05 7.67 -8.35
CA VAL A 217 15.52 8.64 -7.37
C VAL A 217 15.30 10.01 -8.00
N VAL A 218 16.16 10.41 -8.95
CA VAL A 218 16.00 11.67 -9.69
C VAL A 218 14.69 11.64 -10.47
N ASP A 219 14.46 10.55 -11.19
CA ASP A 219 13.21 10.36 -11.91
C ASP A 219 12.03 10.37 -10.95
N ALA A 220 12.07 9.60 -9.86
CA ALA A 220 10.99 9.56 -8.88
C ALA A 220 10.66 10.96 -8.33
N LEU A 221 11.69 11.73 -7.98
CA LEU A 221 11.56 13.08 -7.44
C LEU A 221 10.92 14.03 -8.45
N VAL A 222 11.37 14.01 -9.71
CA VAL A 222 10.80 14.88 -10.76
C VAL A 222 9.34 14.54 -11.02
N THR A 223 8.96 13.26 -11.12
CA THR A 223 7.55 12.91 -11.30
C THR A 223 6.69 13.25 -10.09
N ALA A 224 7.19 13.01 -8.88
CA ALA A 224 6.50 13.41 -7.67
C ALA A 224 6.25 14.92 -7.61
N ALA A 225 7.17 15.72 -8.14
CA ALA A 225 7.05 17.18 -8.15
C ALA A 225 6.12 17.74 -9.24
N ILE A 226 5.84 16.99 -10.32
CA ILE A 226 4.98 17.44 -11.43
C ILE A 226 3.57 16.85 -11.41
N ASP A 227 3.35 15.73 -10.70
CA ASP A 227 2.05 15.07 -10.61
C ASP A 227 1.22 15.74 -9.50
N GLU A 228 0.16 16.43 -9.90
CA GLU A 228 -0.76 17.14 -8.99
C GLU A 228 -1.50 16.20 -8.01
N ASN A 229 -1.54 14.90 -8.29
CA ASN A 229 -2.16 13.89 -7.42
C ASN A 229 -1.19 13.34 -6.37
N ILE A 230 0.09 13.75 -6.41
CA ILE A 230 1.11 13.33 -5.45
C ILE A 230 1.30 14.44 -4.40
N HIS A 231 1.12 14.07 -3.13
CA HIS A 231 1.32 15.00 -2.03
C HIS A 231 2.80 15.44 -1.89
N LEU A 232 3.03 16.68 -1.47
CA LEU A 232 4.37 17.27 -1.32
C LEU A 232 5.27 16.50 -0.35
N ASP A 233 4.69 15.80 0.63
CA ASP A 233 5.41 14.93 1.56
C ASP A 233 6.21 13.85 0.82
N CYS A 234 5.77 13.40 -0.36
CA CYS A 234 6.54 12.52 -1.23
C CYS A 234 7.88 13.13 -1.61
N VAL A 235 7.84 14.36 -2.14
CA VAL A 235 9.02 15.09 -2.61
C VAL A 235 10.01 15.22 -1.45
N TYR A 236 9.50 15.60 -0.27
CA TYR A 236 10.31 15.71 0.94
C TYR A 236 10.90 14.36 1.39
N LEU A 237 10.12 13.28 1.34
CA LEU A 237 10.57 11.94 1.69
C LEU A 237 11.66 11.44 0.73
N LEU A 238 11.50 11.66 -0.58
CA LEU A 238 12.51 11.31 -1.59
C LEU A 238 13.81 12.10 -1.40
N MET A 239 13.71 13.40 -1.10
CA MET A 239 14.86 14.25 -0.81
C MET A 239 15.59 13.83 0.48
N ARG A 240 14.86 13.44 1.53
CA ARG A 240 15.49 12.97 2.77
C ARG A 240 16.25 11.66 2.60
N ARG A 241 15.81 10.79 1.70
CA ARG A 241 16.48 9.51 1.43
C ARG A 241 17.77 9.66 0.65
N GLN A 242 17.83 10.60 -0.29
CA GLN A 242 19.04 10.91 -1.04
C GLN A 242 19.20 12.44 -1.11
N PRO A 243 19.78 13.07 -0.09
CA PRO A 243 19.94 14.53 -0.08
C PRO A 243 20.83 15.04 -1.23
N ASP A 244 21.69 14.17 -1.78
CA ASP A 244 22.54 14.46 -2.94
C ASP A 244 21.79 14.45 -4.29
N VAL A 245 20.51 14.07 -4.31
CA VAL A 245 19.67 14.01 -5.52
C VAL A 245 19.59 15.37 -6.22
N LEU A 246 19.57 16.47 -5.45
CA LEU A 246 19.52 17.82 -6.01
C LEU A 246 20.82 18.20 -6.72
N VAL A 247 21.97 17.80 -6.15
CA VAL A 247 23.29 18.02 -6.79
C VAL A 247 23.39 17.20 -8.06
N LYS A 248 22.93 15.94 -8.03
CA LYS A 248 22.86 15.08 -9.22
C LYS A 248 22.01 15.74 -10.32
N LEU A 249 20.84 16.27 -9.98
CA LEU A 249 19.97 16.99 -10.91
C LEU A 249 20.68 18.19 -11.58
N GLN A 250 21.40 18.99 -10.81
CA GLN A 250 22.16 20.13 -11.33
C GLN A 250 23.27 19.68 -12.30
N LEU A 251 24.01 18.61 -11.98
CA LEU A 251 25.06 18.07 -12.85
C LEU A 251 24.51 17.55 -14.19
N HIS A 252 23.32 16.96 -14.19
CA HIS A 252 22.68 16.47 -15.43
C HIS A 252 22.28 17.64 -16.37
N SER A 253 21.76 18.74 -15.82
CA SER A 253 21.40 19.92 -16.62
C SER A 253 22.59 20.58 -17.34
N SER A 254 23.79 20.47 -16.77
CA SER A 254 25.02 21.06 -17.33
C SER A 254 25.58 20.29 -18.52
N SER A 255 25.22 19.01 -18.66
CA SER A 255 25.73 18.13 -19.72
C SER A 255 24.99 18.29 -21.05
N THR A 256 23.72 18.69 -21.00
CA THR A 256 22.85 18.82 -22.20
C THR A 256 23.11 20.09 -23.02
N THR A 257 23.73 21.13 -22.47
CA THR A 257 23.94 22.42 -23.17
C THR A 257 25.12 22.42 -24.15
N LYS A 258 25.98 21.40 -24.17
CA LYS A 258 27.17 21.36 -25.05
C LYS A 258 26.90 20.83 -26.47
N LEU A 259 25.72 20.28 -26.76
CA LEU A 259 25.45 19.58 -28.04
C LEU A 259 24.78 20.42 -29.14
N THR A 260 24.29 21.63 -28.88
CA THR A 260 23.54 22.42 -29.89
C THR A 260 24.38 23.44 -30.66
N LYS A 261 25.67 23.62 -30.33
CA LYS A 261 26.49 24.69 -30.93
C LYS A 261 27.15 24.38 -32.28
N THR A 262 26.99 23.18 -32.87
CA THR A 262 27.77 22.78 -34.06
C THR A 262 26.99 22.63 -35.37
N ARG A 263 25.67 22.89 -35.43
CA ARG A 263 24.87 22.61 -36.65
C ARG A 263 24.45 23.81 -37.51
N TYR A 264 24.77 25.05 -37.16
CA TYR A 264 24.32 26.22 -37.95
C TYR A 264 25.23 26.68 -39.11
N ASN A 265 26.31 25.96 -39.44
CA ASN A 265 27.29 26.43 -40.44
C ASN A 265 27.36 25.64 -41.76
N LEU A 266 26.33 24.90 -42.19
CA LEU A 266 26.39 24.15 -43.46
C LEU A 266 25.18 24.39 -44.38
N ARG A 267 25.00 25.61 -44.91
CA ARG A 267 24.19 25.83 -46.14
C ARG A 267 24.38 27.23 -46.75
N LYS A 268 25.55 27.48 -47.36
CA LYS A 268 25.69 28.48 -48.44
C LYS A 268 26.71 27.99 -49.46
N ARG A 269 26.23 27.52 -50.62
CA ARG A 269 26.91 27.36 -51.94
C ARG A 269 26.06 26.36 -52.76
N LYS A 270 25.63 26.60 -54.01
CA LYS A 270 26.17 27.41 -55.12
C LYS A 270 25.01 27.91 -56.00
N ARG A 271 25.16 29.12 -56.52
CA ARG A 271 24.48 29.61 -57.74
C ARG A 271 25.16 28.98 -58.97
N LYS A 272 24.36 28.57 -59.95
CA LYS A 272 24.62 28.76 -61.38
C LYS A 272 23.31 29.13 -62.03
#